data_AF-A0A4Y2KMB1-F1
#
_entry.id   AF-A0A4Y2KMB1-F1
#
_cell.length_a   1.000
_cell.length_b   1.000
_cell.length_c   1.000
_cell.angle_alpha   90.00
_cell.angle_beta   90.00
_cell.angle_gamma   90.00
#
_symmetry.space_group_name_H-M   'P 1'
#
loop_
_entity.id
_entity.type
_entity.pdbx_description
1 polymer ?
#
loop_
_entity_poly.entity_id
_entity_poly.type
_entity_poly.pdbx_seq_one_letter_code
_entity_poly.pdbx_strand_id
1 'polypeptide(L)'
;MRLSCAAQFLKITHLFLTSRNFRVRVNDILSNPRPILSGCAQGSLRSPVLFNIYVNDIPNLPSCHRAIFAYDTAILTKHKQPDIAVQALQNYVSELQLWLTDWKIKVNPRKCACLLFTKKRNVPILNPIQIFGQPVPFVSQYKYLGLILDAKLNFDSHIQKAVTKAKNSSFPL
;
A
#
# COMPACT_ATOMS: atom_id res chain seq x y z
N MET A 1 17.44 -5.20 12.87
CA MET A 1 18.39 -4.49 12.00
C MET A 1 19.14 -3.44 12.82
N ARG A 2 20.48 -3.41 12.82
CA ARG A 2 21.27 -2.31 13.39
C ARG A 2 21.78 -1.44 12.24
N LEU A 3 21.21 -0.25 12.10
CA LEU A 3 21.76 0.76 11.19
C LEU A 3 22.99 1.36 11.88
N SER A 4 24.18 1.07 11.37
CA SER A 4 25.44 1.71 11.81
C SER A 4 25.41 3.19 11.41
N CYS A 5 24.67 4.01 12.16
CA CYS A 5 24.45 5.43 11.89
C CYS A 5 25.10 6.29 12.97
N ALA A 6 25.55 7.48 12.59
CA ALA A 6 26.17 8.42 13.51
C ALA A 6 25.17 8.86 14.60
N ALA A 7 25.65 9.04 15.84
CA ALA A 7 24.82 9.48 16.96
C ALA A 7 24.07 10.81 16.66
N GLN A 8 24.67 11.68 15.84
CA GLN A 8 24.05 12.92 15.39
C GLN A 8 22.76 12.68 14.59
N PHE A 9 22.74 11.65 13.73
CA PHE A 9 21.56 11.30 12.94
C PHE A 9 20.41 10.85 13.83
N LEU A 10 20.70 10.05 14.87
CA LEU A 10 19.71 9.62 15.86
C LEU A 10 19.13 10.81 16.63
N LYS A 11 19.98 11.76 17.06
CA LYS A 11 19.54 12.98 17.75
C LYS A 11 18.60 13.82 16.88
N ILE A 12 18.97 14.05 15.62
CA ILE A 12 18.15 14.82 14.68
C ILE A 12 16.82 14.11 14.41
N THR A 13 16.84 12.79 14.22
CA THR A 13 15.63 11.99 13.98
C THR A 13 14.71 12.02 15.19
N HIS A 14 15.26 11.88 16.40
CA HIS A 14 14.50 11.97 17.64
C HIS A 14 13.83 13.34 17.79
N LEU A 15 14.58 14.43 17.58
CA LEU A 15 14.04 15.79 17.63
C LEU A 15 12.97 16.01 16.54
N PHE A 16 13.16 15.44 15.36
CA PHE A 16 12.20 15.52 14.26
C PHE A 16 10.88 14.80 14.58
N LEU A 17 10.90 13.74 15.39
CA LEU A 17 9.71 12.94 15.68
C LEU A 17 8.99 13.34 16.98
N THR A 18 9.69 13.99 17.93
CA THR A 18 9.19 14.30 19.27
C THR A 18 8.70 15.75 19.43
N SER A 19 7.85 16.00 20.44
CA SER A 19 7.37 17.33 20.85
C SER A 19 6.76 18.19 19.73
N ARG A 20 6.10 17.56 18.76
CA ARG A 20 5.47 18.24 17.63
C ARG A 20 4.03 18.63 17.97
N ASN A 21 3.63 19.82 17.52
CA ASN A 21 2.25 20.29 17.56
C ASN A 21 1.82 20.77 16.18
N PHE A 22 0.52 20.70 15.88
CA PHE A 22 -0.09 21.33 14.71
C PHE A 22 -1.23 22.26 15.09
N ARG A 23 -1.55 23.18 14.17
CA ARG A 23 -2.69 24.09 14.24
C ARG A 23 -3.35 24.12 12.86
N VAL A 24 -4.66 24.34 12.83
CA VAL A 24 -5.43 24.51 11.60
C VAL A 24 -5.85 25.96 11.49
N ARG A 25 -5.65 26.57 10.32
CA ARG A 25 -6.13 27.93 10.00
C ARG A 25 -7.32 27.82 9.06
N VAL A 26 -8.41 28.51 9.40
CA VAL A 26 -9.57 28.70 8.51
C VAL A 26 -9.81 30.20 8.42
N ASN A 27 -9.62 30.78 7.23
CA ASN A 27 -9.53 32.23 7.04
C ASN A 27 -8.50 32.84 7.99
N ASP A 28 -8.90 33.81 8.83
CA ASP A 28 -8.02 34.49 9.78
C ASP A 28 -8.02 33.86 11.18
N ILE A 29 -8.77 32.77 11.39
CA ILE A 29 -8.89 32.12 12.69
C ILE A 29 -7.96 30.90 12.75
N LEU A 30 -7.15 30.83 13.82
CA LEU A 30 -6.20 29.76 14.07
C LEU A 30 -6.62 28.92 15.28
N SER A 31 -6.70 27.60 15.12
CA SER A 31 -7.09 26.68 16.21
C SER A 31 -6.08 26.69 17.36
N ASN A 32 -6.44 26.14 18.53
CA ASN A 32 -5.47 25.83 19.57
C ASN A 32 -4.44 24.78 19.09
N PRO A 33 -3.19 24.82 19.58
CA PRO A 33 -2.20 23.77 19.32
C PRO A 33 -2.70 22.40 19.76
N ARG A 34 -2.45 21.39 18.92
CA ARG A 34 -2.72 19.98 19.23
C ARG A 34 -1.44 19.17 19.02
N PRO A 35 -1.10 18.23 19.92
CA PRO A 35 0.09 17.41 19.78
C PRO A 35 -0.05 16.39 18.64
N ILE A 36 1.06 16.16 17.93
CA ILE A 36 1.21 15.05 16.98
C ILE A 36 1.91 13.91 17.71
N LEU A 37 1.15 12.85 17.99
CA LEU A 37 1.65 11.70 18.76
C LEU A 37 2.31 10.62 17.89
N SER A 38 2.06 10.61 16.58
CA SER A 38 2.58 9.59 15.66
C SER A 38 2.69 10.10 14.22
N GLY A 39 3.44 9.36 13.39
CA GLY A 39 3.67 9.70 11.98
C GLY A 39 4.73 10.79 11.77
N CYS A 40 5.09 11.07 10.52
CA CYS A 40 6.01 12.15 10.17
C CYS A 40 5.24 13.41 9.73
N ALA A 41 5.87 14.59 9.79
CA ALA A 41 5.26 15.81 9.29
C ALA A 41 5.04 15.72 7.77
N GLN A 42 3.79 15.85 7.31
CA GLN A 42 3.46 15.82 5.89
C GLN A 42 4.20 16.94 5.15
N GLY A 43 4.78 16.64 3.99
CA GLY A 43 5.58 17.59 3.22
C GLY A 43 7.05 17.70 3.64
N SER A 44 7.49 17.01 4.71
CA SER A 44 8.91 16.94 5.04
C SER A 44 9.67 15.98 4.13
N LEU A 45 10.77 16.46 3.56
CA LEU A 45 11.72 15.72 2.71
C LEU A 45 12.22 14.42 3.35
N ARG A 46 12.33 14.38 4.69
CA ARG A 46 12.86 13.22 5.42
C ARG A 46 11.81 12.15 5.72
N SER A 47 10.52 12.47 5.59
CA SER A 47 9.43 11.56 5.94
C SER A 47 9.42 10.27 5.10
N PRO A 48 9.64 10.30 3.77
CA PRO A 48 9.70 9.08 2.98
C PRO A 48 10.83 8.14 3.40
N VAL A 49 12.01 8.69 3.72
CA VAL A 49 13.16 7.89 4.16
C VAL A 49 12.89 7.23 5.51
N LEU A 50 12.33 7.98 6.46
CA LEU A 50 11.95 7.44 7.77
C LEU A 50 10.86 6.37 7.65
N PHE A 51 9.90 6.57 6.76
CA PHE A 51 8.87 5.57 6.48
C PHE A 51 9.49 4.28 5.90
N ASN A 52 10.41 4.39 4.95
CA ASN A 52 11.11 3.23 4.38
C ASN A 52 11.89 2.46 5.46
N ILE A 53 12.56 3.16 6.38
CA ILE A 53 13.25 2.52 7.51
C ILE A 53 12.24 1.80 8.43
N TYR A 54 11.11 2.44 8.70
CA TYR A 54 10.05 1.92 9.57
C TYR A 54 9.38 0.66 9.03
N VAL A 55 9.24 0.50 7.71
CA VAL A 55 8.64 -0.70 7.09
C VAL A 55 9.66 -1.73 6.61
N ASN A 56 10.95 -1.51 6.85
CA ASN A 56 12.02 -2.25 6.18
C ASN A 56 12.10 -3.73 6.57
N ASP A 57 11.52 -4.11 7.71
CA ASP A 57 11.49 -5.48 8.21
C ASP A 57 10.15 -6.18 7.95
N ILE A 58 9.31 -5.61 7.07
CA ILE A 58 8.07 -6.23 6.62
C ILE A 58 8.29 -7.69 6.18
N PRO A 59 7.45 -8.65 6.64
CA PRO A 59 7.72 -10.08 6.49
C PRO A 59 8.05 -10.49 5.07
N ASN A 60 9.14 -11.23 4.91
CA ASN A 60 9.60 -11.76 3.63
C ASN A 60 9.47 -13.28 3.58
N LEU A 61 8.49 -13.76 2.82
CA LEU A 61 8.23 -15.20 2.65
C LEU A 61 8.63 -15.64 1.23
N PRO A 62 9.38 -16.75 1.07
CA PRO A 62 9.81 -17.23 -0.25
C PRO A 62 8.67 -17.55 -1.23
N SER A 63 7.48 -17.86 -0.69
CA SER A 63 6.28 -18.19 -1.48
C SER A 63 5.65 -16.97 -2.16
N CYS A 64 6.06 -15.75 -1.81
CA CYS A 64 5.41 -14.52 -2.21
C CYS A 64 6.42 -13.50 -2.74
N HIS A 65 6.04 -12.77 -3.78
CA HIS A 65 6.73 -11.57 -4.21
C HIS A 65 6.00 -10.34 -3.68
N ARG A 66 6.74 -9.31 -3.25
CA ARG A 66 6.16 -8.06 -2.75
C ARG A 66 6.70 -6.89 -3.54
N ALA A 67 5.80 -6.00 -3.93
CA ALA A 67 6.14 -4.69 -4.45
C ALA A 67 5.59 -3.65 -3.46
N ILE A 68 6.48 -2.87 -2.87
CA ILE A 68 6.14 -1.86 -1.86
C ILE A 68 6.55 -0.51 -2.41
N PHE A 69 5.61 0.43 -2.44
CA PHE A 69 5.86 1.80 -2.85
C PHE A 69 5.12 2.75 -1.91
N ALA A 70 5.86 3.43 -1.04
CA ALA A 70 5.29 4.22 0.05
C ALA A 70 4.21 3.41 0.79
N TYR A 71 2.97 3.91 0.85
CA TYR A 71 1.84 3.25 1.52
C TYR A 71 1.15 2.16 0.67
N ASP A 72 1.51 1.99 -0.60
CA ASP A 72 0.90 1.02 -1.50
C ASP A 72 1.74 -0.28 -1.54
N THR A 73 1.14 -1.39 -1.11
CA THR A 73 1.77 -2.72 -1.11
C THR A 73 0.99 -3.68 -1.99
N ALA A 74 1.67 -4.31 -2.95
CA ALA A 74 1.15 -5.43 -3.72
C ALA A 74 1.88 -6.72 -3.32
N ILE A 75 1.11 -7.79 -3.14
CA ILE A 75 1.61 -9.12 -2.79
C ILE A 75 1.16 -10.08 -3.89
N LEU A 76 2.12 -10.80 -4.46
CA LEU A 76 1.92 -11.70 -5.57
C LEU A 76 2.30 -13.12 -5.17
N THR A 77 1.39 -14.05 -5.41
CA THR A 77 1.64 -15.49 -5.32
C THR A 77 1.37 -16.12 -6.68
N LYS A 78 2.01 -17.26 -6.96
CA LYS A 78 1.83 -17.99 -8.22
C LYS A 78 1.73 -19.48 -7.97
N HIS A 79 0.79 -20.12 -8.63
CA HIS A 79 0.66 -21.57 -8.65
C HIS A 79 -0.17 -22.02 -9.87
N LYS A 80 0.00 -23.28 -10.32
CA LYS A 80 -0.80 -23.84 -11.43
C LYS A 80 -2.29 -24.01 -11.07
N GLN A 81 -2.55 -24.24 -9.79
CA GLN A 81 -3.88 -24.32 -9.17
C GLN A 81 -4.15 -23.03 -8.40
N PRO A 82 -5.17 -22.24 -8.78
CA PRO A 82 -5.49 -20.97 -8.13
C PRO A 82 -5.75 -21.08 -6.63
N ASP A 83 -6.40 -22.14 -6.16
CA ASP A 83 -6.68 -22.36 -4.73
C ASP A 83 -5.41 -22.37 -3.87
N ILE A 84 -4.35 -23.03 -4.36
CA ILE A 84 -3.06 -23.10 -3.66
C ILE A 84 -2.37 -21.72 -3.66
N ALA A 85 -2.50 -20.95 -4.75
CA ALA A 85 -1.97 -19.58 -4.79
C ALA A 85 -2.70 -18.67 -3.78
N VAL A 86 -4.02 -18.82 -3.65
CA VAL A 86 -4.85 -18.10 -2.67
C VAL A 86 -4.49 -18.51 -1.25
N GLN A 87 -4.30 -19.81 -0.97
CA GLN A 87 -3.85 -20.30 0.33
C GLN A 87 -2.47 -19.74 0.71
N ALA A 88 -1.51 -19.74 -0.22
CA ALA A 88 -0.20 -19.14 0.00
C ALA A 88 -0.30 -17.63 0.29
N LEU A 89 -1.20 -16.92 -0.41
CA LEU A 89 -1.46 -15.51 -0.19
C LEU A 89 -2.09 -15.27 1.19
N GLN A 90 -3.05 -16.11 1.60
CA GLN A 90 -3.67 -16.01 2.92
C GLN A 90 -2.66 -16.24 4.04
N ASN A 91 -1.77 -17.23 3.90
CA ASN A 91 -0.71 -17.48 4.87
C ASN A 91 0.21 -16.27 5.02
N TYR A 92 0.60 -15.65 3.89
CA TYR A 92 1.36 -14.40 3.92
C TYR A 92 0.61 -13.27 4.64
N VAL A 93 -0.68 -13.10 4.33
CA VAL A 93 -1.51 -12.07 4.94
C VAL A 93 -1.66 -12.27 6.45
N SER A 94 -1.76 -13.52 6.92
CA SER A 94 -1.81 -13.83 8.35
C SER A 94 -0.53 -13.38 9.08
N GLU A 95 0.65 -13.67 8.54
CA GLU A 95 1.93 -13.19 9.09
C GLU A 95 2.04 -11.66 9.01
N LEU A 96 1.60 -11.07 7.90
CA LEU A 96 1.56 -9.63 7.74
C LEU A 96 0.66 -8.97 8.80
N GLN A 97 -0.48 -9.57 9.13
CA GLN A 97 -1.39 -9.02 10.16
C GLN A 97 -0.74 -8.95 11.55
N LEU A 98 0.06 -9.96 11.92
CA LEU A 98 0.81 -9.95 13.17
C LEU A 98 1.80 -8.77 13.16
N TRP A 99 2.61 -8.67 12.10
CA TRP A 99 3.57 -7.57 11.93
C TRP A 99 2.88 -6.19 11.92
N LEU A 100 1.76 -6.02 11.20
CA LEU A 100 0.98 -4.77 11.20
C LEU A 100 0.51 -4.39 12.61
N THR A 101 0.13 -5.39 13.42
CA THR A 101 -0.32 -5.19 14.80
C THR A 101 0.83 -4.77 15.72
N ASP A 102 2.00 -5.38 15.56
CA ASP A 102 3.20 -5.04 16.31
C ASP A 102 3.68 -3.62 15.99
N TRP A 103 3.72 -3.30 14.69
CA TRP A 103 4.14 -1.99 14.21
C TRP A 103 3.06 -0.90 14.38
N LYS A 104 1.82 -1.24 14.77
CA LYS A 104 0.69 -0.30 14.92
C LYS A 104 0.26 0.35 13.60
N ILE A 105 0.42 -0.36 12.49
CA ILE A 105 -0.02 0.08 11.16
C ILE A 105 -1.45 -0.38 10.93
N LYS A 106 -2.34 0.55 10.62
CA LYS A 106 -3.75 0.26 10.32
C LYS A 106 -3.95 0.10 8.82
N VAL A 107 -4.35 -1.09 8.39
CA VAL A 107 -4.82 -1.36 7.02
C VAL A 107 -6.34 -1.16 6.96
N ASN A 108 -6.83 -0.67 5.82
CA ASN A 108 -8.26 -0.59 5.54
C ASN A 108 -8.64 -1.68 4.52
N PRO A 109 -9.19 -2.83 4.97
CA PRO A 109 -9.55 -3.93 4.07
C PRO A 109 -10.51 -3.54 2.96
N ARG A 110 -11.37 -2.53 3.17
CA ARG A 110 -12.31 -2.03 2.15
C ARG A 110 -11.64 -1.36 0.95
N LYS A 111 -10.39 -0.93 1.11
CA LYS A 111 -9.57 -0.38 0.02
C LYS A 111 -8.67 -1.43 -0.63
N CYS A 112 -8.64 -2.66 -0.10
CA CYS A 112 -7.89 -3.76 -0.67
C CYS A 112 -8.72 -4.46 -1.74
N ALA A 113 -8.05 -5.07 -2.70
CA ALA A 113 -8.66 -5.92 -3.71
C ALA A 113 -7.72 -7.07 -4.06
N CYS A 114 -8.30 -8.19 -4.48
CA CYS A 114 -7.56 -9.32 -5.03
C CYS A 114 -7.81 -9.42 -6.53
N LEU A 115 -6.74 -9.58 -7.32
CA LEU A 115 -6.82 -9.73 -8.76
C LEU A 115 -6.17 -11.06 -9.15
N LEU A 116 -6.95 -11.96 -9.76
CA LEU A 116 -6.45 -13.23 -10.24
C LEU A 116 -6.05 -13.11 -11.72
N PHE A 117 -4.77 -13.29 -12.01
CA PHE A 117 -4.28 -13.35 -13.38
C PHE A 117 -4.33 -14.79 -13.91
N THR A 118 -5.12 -15.03 -14.96
CA THR A 118 -5.24 -16.36 -15.56
C THR A 118 -5.72 -16.31 -17.00
N LYS A 119 -5.25 -17.25 -17.82
CA LYS A 119 -5.75 -17.49 -19.19
C LYS A 119 -6.86 -18.54 -19.24
N LYS A 120 -7.19 -19.19 -18.11
CA LYS A 120 -8.25 -20.20 -18.04
C LYS A 120 -9.60 -19.52 -18.27
N ARG A 121 -10.44 -20.11 -19.13
CA ARG A 121 -11.81 -19.63 -19.38
C ARG A 121 -12.71 -19.88 -18.17
N ASN A 122 -12.57 -21.05 -17.56
CA ASN A 122 -13.32 -21.44 -16.36
C ASN A 122 -12.43 -21.24 -15.14
N VAL A 123 -12.75 -20.20 -14.36
CA VAL A 123 -12.10 -19.90 -13.09
C VAL A 123 -12.93 -20.53 -11.97
N PRO A 124 -12.33 -21.34 -11.07
CA PRO A 124 -13.06 -21.89 -9.94
C PRO A 124 -13.53 -20.77 -9.00
N ILE A 125 -14.56 -21.05 -8.20
CA ILE A 125 -14.96 -20.17 -7.10
C ILE A 125 -13.86 -20.25 -6.05
N LEU A 126 -13.25 -19.11 -5.74
CA LEU A 126 -12.15 -19.01 -4.78
C LEU A 126 -12.63 -18.39 -3.48
N ASN A 127 -12.09 -18.89 -2.37
CA ASN A 127 -12.31 -18.27 -1.07
C ASN A 127 -11.65 -16.89 -1.03
N PRO A 128 -12.36 -15.84 -0.58
CA PRO A 128 -11.79 -14.51 -0.46
C PRO A 128 -10.70 -14.48 0.60
N ILE A 129 -9.63 -13.73 0.33
CA ILE A 129 -8.59 -13.41 1.31
C ILE A 129 -9.23 -12.63 2.45
N GLN A 130 -8.90 -13.00 3.68
CA GLN A 130 -9.35 -12.32 4.89
C GLN A 130 -8.23 -11.43 5.41
N ILE A 131 -8.54 -10.16 5.66
CA ILE A 131 -7.66 -9.22 6.36
C ILE A 131 -8.39 -8.76 7.61
N PHE A 132 -7.87 -9.12 8.79
CA PHE A 132 -8.51 -8.83 10.09
C PHE A 132 -9.99 -9.27 10.15
N GLY A 133 -10.29 -10.44 9.59
CA GLY A 133 -11.64 -11.00 9.53
C GLY A 133 -12.59 -10.34 8.53
N GLN A 134 -12.10 -9.41 7.70
CA GLN A 134 -12.88 -8.82 6.61
C GLN A 134 -12.49 -9.42 5.27
N PRO A 135 -13.46 -9.87 4.45
CA PRO A 135 -13.19 -10.43 3.14
C PRO A 135 -12.75 -9.35 2.16
N VAL A 136 -11.68 -9.63 1.44
CA VAL A 136 -11.18 -8.81 0.33
C VAL A 136 -11.84 -9.30 -0.97
N PRO A 137 -12.48 -8.42 -1.74
CA PRO A 137 -13.18 -8.82 -2.95
C PRO A 137 -12.19 -9.19 -4.06
N PHE A 138 -12.53 -10.22 -4.83
CA PHE A 138 -11.92 -10.46 -6.13
C PHE A 138 -12.51 -9.48 -7.15
N VAL A 139 -11.63 -8.81 -7.89
CA VAL A 139 -11.99 -7.85 -8.95
C VAL A 139 -11.41 -8.30 -10.28
N SER A 140 -12.01 -7.85 -11.39
CA SER A 140 -11.50 -8.12 -12.74
C SER A 140 -10.48 -7.09 -13.21
N GLN A 141 -10.45 -5.92 -12.57
CA GLN A 141 -9.49 -4.86 -12.83
C GLN A 141 -9.21 -4.06 -11.56
N TYR A 142 -7.98 -3.53 -11.44
CA TYR A 142 -7.58 -2.71 -10.30
C TYR A 142 -6.56 -1.63 -10.73
N LYS A 143 -6.67 -0.43 -10.15
CA LYS A 143 -5.71 0.65 -10.40
C LYS A 143 -4.60 0.61 -9.35
N TYR A 144 -3.39 0.29 -9.77
CA TYR A 144 -2.20 0.26 -8.91
C TYR A 144 -1.13 1.23 -9.45
N LEU A 145 -0.69 2.18 -8.64
CA LEU A 145 0.33 3.19 -8.99
C LEU A 145 0.08 3.92 -10.33
N GLY A 146 -1.20 4.16 -10.68
CA GLY A 146 -1.58 4.83 -11.93
C GLY A 146 -1.88 3.89 -13.10
N LEU A 147 -1.41 2.65 -13.05
CA LEU A 147 -1.66 1.62 -14.06
C LEU A 147 -2.97 0.90 -13.75
N ILE A 148 -3.80 0.66 -14.77
CA ILE A 148 -4.99 -0.19 -14.62
C ILE A 148 -4.59 -1.59 -15.08
N LEU A 149 -4.57 -2.52 -14.14
CA LEU A 149 -4.30 -3.93 -14.37
C LEU A 149 -5.63 -4.65 -14.53
N ASP A 150 -5.81 -5.40 -15.60
CA ASP A 150 -6.93 -6.31 -15.80
C ASP A 150 -6.49 -7.77 -15.62
N ALA A 151 -7.42 -8.64 -15.29
CA ALA A 151 -7.17 -10.06 -15.01
C ALA A 151 -6.53 -10.83 -16.20
N LYS A 152 -6.66 -10.33 -17.44
CA LYS A 152 -6.09 -10.92 -18.65
C LYS A 152 -4.78 -10.28 -19.06
N LEU A 153 -4.37 -9.19 -18.41
CA LEU A 153 -3.23 -8.34 -18.76
C LEU A 153 -3.29 -7.83 -20.21
N ASN A 154 -4.49 -7.49 -20.70
CA ASN A 154 -4.66 -6.87 -22.03
C ASN A 154 -4.44 -5.35 -22.01
N PHE A 155 -4.57 -4.70 -20.86
CA PHE A 155 -4.44 -3.26 -20.66
C PHE A 155 -5.42 -2.40 -21.47
N ASP A 156 -6.49 -2.99 -22.04
CA ASP A 156 -7.43 -2.27 -22.91
C ASP A 156 -8.06 -1.07 -22.18
N SER A 157 -8.57 -1.30 -20.96
CA SER A 157 -9.13 -0.24 -20.11
C SER A 157 -8.12 0.86 -19.78
N HIS A 158 -6.84 0.50 -19.61
CA HIS A 158 -5.77 1.46 -19.34
C HIS A 158 -5.50 2.34 -20.56
N ILE A 159 -5.33 1.71 -21.73
CA ILE A 159 -5.04 2.38 -23.00
C ILE A 159 -6.19 3.33 -23.36
N GLN A 160 -7.44 2.86 -23.28
CA GLN A 160 -8.62 3.71 -23.55
C GLN A 160 -8.65 4.93 -22.63
N LYS A 161 -8.36 4.75 -21.33
CA LYS A 161 -8.31 5.88 -20.39
C LYS A 161 -7.19 6.87 -20.71
N ALA A 162 -6.02 6.37 -21.11
CA ALA A 162 -4.91 7.22 -21.52
C ALA A 162 -5.25 8.03 -22.79
N VAL A 163 -5.83 7.39 -23.80
CA VAL A 163 -6.28 8.03 -25.04
C VAL A 163 -7.34 9.11 -24.75
N THR A 164 -8.36 8.80 -23.95
CA THR A 164 -9.39 9.79 -23.59
C THR A 164 -8.80 10.96 -22.82
N LYS A 165 -7.88 10.71 -21.89
CA LYS A 165 -7.20 11.78 -21.17
C LYS A 165 -6.41 12.69 -22.12
N ALA A 166 -5.67 12.11 -23.07
CA ALA A 166 -4.89 12.85 -24.08
C ALA A 166 -5.78 13.72 -24.98
N LYS A 167 -6.91 13.16 -25.46
CA LYS A 167 -7.91 13.90 -26.23
C LYS A 167 -8.47 15.09 -25.45
N ASN A 168 -8.83 14.90 -24.19
CA ASN A 168 -9.41 15.96 -23.35
C ASN A 168 -8.40 17.03 -22.92
N SER A 169 -7.10 16.71 -22.91
CA SER A 169 -6.02 17.68 -22.65
C SER A 169 -5.56 18.44 -23.88
N SER A 170 -5.98 18.01 -25.08
CA SER A 170 -5.78 18.79 -26.30
C SER A 170 -6.92 19.81 -26.35
N PHE A 171 -6.60 21.10 -26.26
CA PHE A 171 -7.59 22.18 -26.29
C PHE A 171 -8.53 22.05 -27.50
N PRO A 172 -9.81 22.48 -27.37
CA PRO A 172 -10.66 22.65 -28.55
C PRO A 172 -9.98 23.69 -29.45
N LEU A 173 -9.61 23.28 -30.66
CA LEU A 173 -9.36 24.22 -31.75
C LEU A 173 -10.66 24.92 -32.12
#